data_AF-A0A250Y1Q0-F1
#
_entry.id   AF-A0A250Y1Q0-F1
#
_cell.length_a   1.000
_cell.length_b   1.000
_cell.length_c   1.000
_cell.angle_alpha   90.00
_cell.angle_beta   90.00
_cell.angle_gamma   90.00
#
_symmetry.space_group_name_H-M   'P 1'
#
loop_
_entity.id
_entity.type
_entity.pdbx_description
1 polymer ?
#
loop_
_entity_poly.entity_id
_entity_poly.type
_entity_poly.pdbx_seq_one_letter_code
_entity_poly.pdbx_strand_id
1 'polypeptide(L)'
;MGSESTYSECETFTDEDTSTLVHPELQPEGDADSAGGSAVPSECLDVMEEPDHGALLLLPGRSHPRGQTVVMVIGSEEHFEDYGEGSEVELSPETFCNGELDCSDPSFLTPSSDPLAAKLRSILTDEAFEFYCSQCHKQINRLEDLSARLNDLEMNSPAKRLSSRKVARYLHQSGALTMEALEDPPPEPVEGPEEDIADKVIFLERRVSELEKESVAAGEQHGRLRQENLQLVHRANALEEQLKEQELRAQEMVLEEARKQKELLCKMEREKSIEIENLQARLHQLDEENSELRSCTPCLKANIERLEEEKQKLLDEIEELMLRLNEEQENKRKMGDKLSHERHQFQRDKEATQELIEDLRKQLEHLQLLRLEVEQRRGRSSSLGLQEYNSRARESELEQEVRRLKQDNRNLKEQNDELNGQIITLSIQGAKSLFSTAFSESLAAEISSVSRDELMEAIQKQEEINFRLQDYIDRIIVAIMETNPSILEVK
;
A
#
# COMPACT_ATOMS: atom_id res chain seq x y z
N MET A 1 -0.06 -24.42 57.31
CA MET A 1 -1.14 -23.41 57.43
C MET A 1 -1.00 -22.56 56.18
N GLY A 2 -1.73 -22.75 55.07
CA GLY A 2 -3.16 -23.09 54.94
C GLY A 2 -4.00 -21.84 55.25
N SER A 3 -4.89 -21.30 54.41
CA SER A 3 -5.38 -21.71 53.07
C SER A 3 -6.09 -20.50 52.37
N GLU A 4 -6.81 -20.54 51.23
CA GLU A 4 -7.17 -21.60 50.24
C GLU A 4 -7.52 -21.00 48.84
N SER A 5 -7.24 -21.75 47.78
CA SER A 5 -7.93 -21.90 46.47
C SER A 5 -8.85 -20.82 45.84
N THR A 6 -8.61 -20.52 44.55
CA THR A 6 -9.67 -20.65 43.51
C THR A 6 -9.08 -21.16 42.20
N TYR A 7 -9.79 -22.10 41.58
CA TYR A 7 -9.41 -22.88 40.39
C TYR A 7 -9.66 -22.11 39.09
N SER A 8 -8.86 -22.38 38.05
CA SER A 8 -9.23 -22.10 36.65
C SER A 8 -8.54 -23.12 35.75
N GLU A 9 -9.21 -24.26 35.54
CA GLU A 9 -8.81 -25.25 34.53
C GLU A 9 -9.32 -24.78 33.16
N CYS A 10 -8.42 -24.69 32.19
CA CYS A 10 -8.77 -24.60 30.77
C CYS A 10 -8.24 -25.86 30.08
N GLU A 11 -9.05 -26.92 30.06
CA GLU A 11 -8.83 -28.05 29.18
C GLU A 11 -9.16 -27.63 27.74
N THR A 12 -8.14 -27.40 26.92
CA THR A 12 -8.31 -27.30 25.46
C THR A 12 -8.49 -28.69 24.88
N PHE A 13 -9.70 -29.01 24.45
CA PHE A 13 -9.99 -30.20 23.66
C PHE A 13 -9.24 -30.13 22.32
N THR A 14 -8.41 -31.13 22.06
CA THR A 14 -7.83 -31.41 20.74
C THR A 14 -8.60 -32.57 20.11
N ASP A 15 -9.53 -32.26 19.21
CA ASP A 15 -10.15 -33.27 18.35
C ASP A 15 -9.18 -33.65 17.22
N GLU A 16 -8.18 -34.47 17.57
CA GLU A 16 -7.55 -35.36 16.59
C GLU A 16 -8.52 -36.50 16.31
N ASP A 17 -9.21 -36.49 15.18
CA ASP A 17 -9.89 -37.69 14.68
C ASP A 17 -9.28 -38.21 13.38
N THR A 18 -8.66 -39.37 13.51
CA THR A 18 -8.00 -40.10 12.44
C THR A 18 -9.00 -40.59 11.40
N SER A 19 -8.77 -40.26 10.13
CA SER A 19 -9.40 -40.96 9.00
C SER A 19 -8.34 -41.38 7.99
N THR A 20 -8.01 -42.66 8.05
CA THR A 20 -7.02 -43.33 7.20
C THR A 20 -7.41 -43.30 5.73
N LEU A 21 -6.50 -42.79 4.89
CA LEU A 21 -6.59 -42.87 3.44
C LEU A 21 -6.54 -44.35 3.00
N VAL A 22 -7.68 -44.89 2.60
CA VAL A 22 -7.74 -46.18 1.89
C VAL A 22 -7.69 -45.91 0.39
N HIS A 23 -6.55 -46.18 -0.23
CA HIS A 23 -6.39 -46.19 -1.69
C HIS A 23 -7.33 -47.21 -2.36
N PRO A 24 -7.90 -46.86 -3.51
CA PRO A 24 -8.21 -47.83 -4.56
C PRO A 24 -7.33 -47.54 -5.79
N GLU A 25 -6.15 -48.16 -5.85
CA GLU A 25 -5.47 -48.35 -7.13
C GLU A 25 -6.08 -49.56 -7.84
N LEU A 26 -6.70 -49.33 -9.01
CA LEU A 26 -6.86 -50.36 -10.04
C LEU A 26 -6.53 -49.74 -11.39
N GLN A 27 -5.60 -50.38 -12.11
CA GLN A 27 -5.08 -49.93 -13.41
C GLN A 27 -6.15 -50.01 -14.52
N PRO A 28 -6.08 -49.14 -15.54
CA PRO A 28 -6.78 -49.31 -16.81
C PRO A 28 -5.92 -50.09 -17.82
N GLU A 29 -6.48 -51.13 -18.45
CA GLU A 29 -5.95 -51.82 -19.63
C GLU A 29 -7.15 -52.47 -20.38
N GLY A 30 -7.22 -52.34 -21.71
CA GLY A 30 -8.06 -53.21 -22.57
C GLY A 30 -9.35 -52.63 -23.18
N ASP A 31 -9.19 -51.93 -24.30
CA ASP A 31 -10.00 -51.93 -25.54
C ASP A 31 -11.47 -52.42 -25.55
N ALA A 32 -12.37 -51.58 -26.11
CA ALA A 32 -13.22 -51.96 -27.26
C ALA A 32 -14.03 -50.78 -27.85
N ASP A 33 -14.17 -50.80 -29.18
CA ASP A 33 -14.96 -49.89 -30.01
C ASP A 33 -16.41 -49.64 -29.58
N SER A 34 -16.91 -48.41 -29.80
CA SER A 34 -18.20 -48.21 -30.49
C SER A 34 -18.37 -46.80 -31.03
N ALA A 35 -18.52 -46.71 -32.37
CA ALA A 35 -19.03 -45.52 -33.03
C ALA A 35 -20.56 -45.44 -32.92
N GLY A 36 -21.10 -44.22 -32.73
CA GLY A 36 -22.54 -44.00 -32.67
C GLY A 36 -22.88 -42.51 -32.65
N GLY A 37 -23.02 -41.89 -33.83
CA GLY A 37 -23.35 -40.47 -33.94
C GLY A 37 -24.86 -40.19 -33.98
N SER A 38 -25.27 -39.12 -33.29
CA SER A 38 -26.45 -38.28 -33.62
C SER A 38 -26.19 -36.92 -32.95
N ALA A 39 -26.00 -35.77 -33.61
CA ALA A 39 -26.70 -35.14 -34.74
C ALA A 39 -28.00 -34.39 -34.34
N VAL A 40 -27.87 -33.05 -34.28
CA VAL A 40 -28.85 -31.96 -34.58
C VAL A 40 -30.05 -31.73 -33.59
N PRO A 41 -30.73 -30.55 -33.54
CA PRO A 41 -30.28 -29.27 -32.92
C PRO A 41 -31.39 -28.43 -32.19
N SER A 42 -31.10 -27.13 -31.94
CA SER A 42 -32.03 -26.00 -31.64
C SER A 42 -32.70 -26.01 -30.25
N GLU A 43 -33.10 -24.89 -29.63
CA GLU A 43 -33.46 -23.51 -30.07
C GLU A 43 -32.56 -22.45 -29.38
N CYS A 44 -32.23 -21.24 -29.85
CA CYS A 44 -32.87 -20.18 -30.66
C CYS A 44 -33.79 -19.21 -29.87
N LEU A 45 -33.66 -17.89 -30.13
CA LEU A 45 -34.37 -16.71 -29.55
C LEU A 45 -33.79 -16.14 -28.23
N ASP A 46 -33.67 -14.80 -28.03
CA ASP A 46 -33.69 -13.71 -29.01
C ASP A 46 -32.90 -12.46 -28.56
N VAL A 47 -32.55 -11.68 -29.58
CA VAL A 47 -31.92 -10.37 -29.66
C VAL A 47 -32.69 -9.24 -28.95
N MET A 48 -31.99 -8.24 -28.40
CA MET A 48 -32.33 -6.81 -28.55
C MET A 48 -31.09 -5.90 -28.30
N GLU A 49 -30.77 -5.06 -29.29
CA GLU A 49 -29.76 -3.98 -29.23
C GLU A 49 -30.44 -2.61 -29.07
N GLU A 50 -29.78 -1.69 -28.35
CA GLU A 50 -29.79 -0.22 -28.56
C GLU A 50 -31.15 0.57 -28.43
N PRO A 51 -31.18 1.93 -28.47
CA PRO A 51 -30.09 2.90 -28.56
C PRO A 51 -30.06 4.06 -27.51
N ASP A 52 -28.87 4.65 -27.42
CA ASP A 52 -28.53 6.10 -27.40
C ASP A 52 -29.66 7.17 -27.33
N HIS A 53 -29.49 8.22 -26.51
CA HIS A 53 -29.99 9.60 -26.73
C HIS A 53 -29.23 10.62 -25.83
N GLY A 54 -28.44 11.52 -26.42
CA GLY A 54 -27.68 12.55 -25.70
C GLY A 54 -28.24 13.98 -25.77
N ALA A 55 -27.74 14.85 -24.89
CA ALA A 55 -27.72 16.32 -25.02
C ALA A 55 -26.58 16.89 -24.14
N LEU A 56 -25.44 17.27 -24.73
CA LEU A 56 -25.12 18.65 -25.15
C LEU A 56 -25.20 19.72 -24.04
N LEU A 57 -24.03 20.14 -23.54
CA LEU A 57 -23.76 21.56 -23.29
C LEU A 57 -22.26 21.91 -23.50
N LEU A 58 -22.07 22.98 -24.28
CA LEU A 58 -20.81 23.61 -24.75
C LEU A 58 -20.36 24.68 -23.70
N LEU A 59 -19.11 25.15 -23.51
CA LEU A 59 -17.74 25.12 -24.11
C LEU A 59 -16.80 25.79 -23.02
N PRO A 60 -15.51 26.18 -23.23
CA PRO A 60 -14.37 25.62 -23.99
C PRO A 60 -12.98 25.67 -23.27
N GLY A 61 -11.99 24.95 -23.82
CA GLY A 61 -10.56 25.32 -23.81
C GLY A 61 -9.69 24.64 -22.73
N ARG A 62 -8.44 24.22 -22.99
CA ARG A 62 -7.47 24.66 -24.01
C ARG A 62 -6.52 23.51 -24.41
N SER A 63 -6.04 23.52 -25.65
CA SER A 63 -5.15 22.53 -26.26
C SER A 63 -3.80 22.31 -25.56
N HIS A 64 -3.28 21.08 -25.54
CA HIS A 64 -1.84 20.75 -25.71
C HIS A 64 -1.67 19.40 -26.45
N PRO A 65 -0.55 19.15 -27.16
CA PRO A 65 -0.46 18.08 -28.18
C PRO A 65 0.37 16.85 -27.79
N ARG A 66 0.15 15.76 -28.54
CA ARG A 66 1.04 14.60 -28.82
C ARG A 66 2.37 14.50 -28.06
N GLY A 67 2.51 13.42 -27.28
CA GLY A 67 3.79 12.73 -27.02
C GLY A 67 3.68 11.27 -27.47
N GLN A 68 4.70 10.75 -28.15
CA GLN A 68 4.72 9.36 -28.66
C GLN A 68 5.24 8.40 -27.60
N THR A 69 4.58 7.25 -27.45
CA THR A 69 5.06 6.14 -26.62
C THR A 69 6.31 5.53 -27.26
N VAL A 70 7.45 5.61 -26.58
CA VAL A 70 8.65 4.83 -26.92
C VAL A 70 8.77 3.70 -25.90
N VAL A 71 8.57 2.47 -26.37
CA VAL A 71 8.91 1.26 -25.62
C VAL A 71 10.41 1.03 -25.81
N MET A 72 11.17 1.00 -24.72
CA MET A 72 12.53 0.44 -24.72
C MET A 72 12.55 -0.89 -23.99
N VAL A 73 13.21 -1.85 -24.63
CA VAL A 73 13.41 -3.22 -24.16
C VAL A 73 14.39 -3.21 -23.00
N ILE A 74 14.00 -3.79 -21.87
CA ILE A 74 14.92 -4.08 -20.76
C ILE A 74 15.74 -5.31 -21.17
N GLY A 75 17.01 -5.08 -21.50
CA GLY A 75 18.02 -6.12 -21.63
C GLY A 75 18.63 -6.42 -20.28
N SER A 76 18.81 -7.70 -19.98
CA SER A 76 19.47 -8.25 -18.79
C SER A 76 20.95 -7.88 -18.73
N GLU A 77 21.45 -7.51 -17.55
CA GLU A 77 22.68 -8.10 -16.99
C GLU A 77 22.76 -7.89 -15.48
N GLU A 78 23.38 -8.83 -14.79
CA GLU A 78 23.37 -9.00 -13.34
C GLU A 78 24.71 -8.60 -12.74
N HIS A 79 24.72 -7.75 -11.71
CA HIS A 79 25.85 -7.61 -10.80
C HIS A 79 25.35 -7.44 -9.37
N PHE A 80 25.48 -8.51 -8.59
CA PHE A 80 25.35 -8.48 -7.13
C PHE A 80 26.70 -8.05 -6.53
N GLU A 81 26.70 -6.97 -5.75
CA GLU A 81 27.77 -6.71 -4.78
C GLU A 81 27.19 -6.92 -3.37
N ASP A 82 27.63 -8.01 -2.74
CA ASP A 82 27.35 -8.34 -1.35
C ASP A 82 28.29 -7.54 -0.44
N TYR A 83 27.71 -6.80 0.51
CA TYR A 83 28.43 -6.15 1.60
C TYR A 83 27.71 -6.40 2.95
N GLY A 84 27.83 -7.64 3.42
CA GLY A 84 28.27 -8.01 4.78
C GLY A 84 27.89 -7.12 5.98
N GLU A 85 27.28 -7.76 6.98
CA GLU A 85 26.91 -7.20 8.29
C GLU A 85 28.03 -6.41 9.01
N GLY A 86 27.64 -5.36 9.74
CA GLY A 86 28.55 -4.54 10.52
C GLY A 86 27.90 -3.83 11.71
N SER A 87 27.67 -4.58 12.79
CA SER A 87 27.48 -4.14 14.19
C SER A 87 26.57 -2.94 14.48
N GLU A 88 25.53 -3.20 15.28
CA GLU A 88 24.83 -2.17 16.05
C GLU A 88 25.81 -1.37 16.94
N VAL A 89 25.60 -0.05 17.02
CA VAL A 89 26.03 0.80 18.12
C VAL A 89 24.92 1.82 18.39
N GLU A 90 24.15 1.59 19.45
CA GLU A 90 23.26 2.59 20.02
C GLU A 90 24.07 3.77 20.57
N LEU A 91 23.75 5.01 20.19
CA LEU A 91 23.98 6.20 21.02
C LEU A 91 22.91 7.26 20.75
N SER A 92 22.00 7.43 21.71
CA SER A 92 20.98 8.47 21.74
C SER A 92 21.59 9.88 21.89
N PRO A 93 21.01 10.92 21.27
CA PRO A 93 21.30 12.31 21.61
C PRO A 93 20.22 12.87 22.53
N GLU A 94 20.48 12.91 23.84
CA GLU A 94 19.76 13.79 24.75
C GLU A 94 20.62 15.01 25.13
N THR A 95 19.92 16.10 25.44
CA THR A 95 20.30 17.08 26.47
C THR A 95 21.21 18.28 26.11
N PHE A 96 20.51 19.36 25.73
CA PHE A 96 20.62 20.76 26.18
C PHE A 96 21.78 21.70 25.79
N CYS A 97 21.37 22.95 25.53
CA CYS A 97 22.20 24.12 25.27
C CYS A 97 22.66 24.84 26.55
N ASN A 98 23.92 25.30 26.57
CA ASN A 98 24.47 26.52 27.21
C ASN A 98 26.01 26.48 27.05
N GLY A 99 26.76 27.56 26.82
CA GLY A 99 26.43 28.96 26.55
C GLY A 99 27.71 29.81 26.41
N GLU A 100 27.55 31.05 25.91
CA GLU A 100 28.46 32.22 26.02
C GLU A 100 29.85 32.28 25.32
N LEU A 101 30.02 33.38 24.55
CA LEU A 101 31.25 34.03 24.03
C LEU A 101 32.14 33.20 23.05
N ASP A 102 32.89 33.79 22.10
CA ASP A 102 33.30 35.19 21.90
C ASP A 102 33.48 35.54 20.39
N CYS A 103 33.68 36.82 20.07
CA CYS A 103 33.78 37.32 18.69
C CYS A 103 35.22 37.19 18.12
N SER A 104 35.42 36.57 16.95
CA SER A 104 36.66 36.66 16.15
C SER A 104 36.46 36.28 14.68
N ASP A 105 37.26 36.92 13.82
CA ASP A 105 37.07 37.11 12.37
C ASP A 105 37.62 35.94 11.47
N PRO A 106 37.49 35.98 10.13
CA PRO A 106 37.31 34.76 9.33
C PRO A 106 38.57 33.95 9.06
N SER A 107 38.46 32.62 9.19
CA SER A 107 39.50 31.67 8.81
C SER A 107 39.21 31.02 7.46
N PHE A 108 40.10 31.26 6.51
CA PHE A 108 40.12 30.62 5.19
C PHE A 108 40.17 29.09 5.33
N LEU A 109 39.20 28.38 4.75
CA LEU A 109 39.20 26.92 4.74
C LEU A 109 40.22 26.39 3.73
N THR A 110 41.30 25.83 4.24
CA THR A 110 42.27 25.04 3.47
C THR A 110 41.56 23.84 2.82
N PRO A 111 41.75 23.56 1.53
CA PRO A 111 41.14 22.39 0.90
C PRO A 111 41.79 21.10 1.45
N SER A 112 40.96 20.13 1.87
CA SER A 112 41.44 18.81 2.28
C SER A 112 42.03 18.06 1.08
N SER A 113 43.18 17.41 1.29
CA SER A 113 43.94 16.66 0.29
C SER A 113 43.31 15.32 -0.11
N ASP A 114 41.99 15.23 -0.13
CA ASP A 114 41.24 14.00 -0.35
C ASP A 114 40.70 13.95 -1.80
N PRO A 115 41.19 13.02 -2.66
CA PRO A 115 40.78 12.94 -4.06
C PRO A 115 39.28 12.71 -4.27
N LEU A 116 38.62 12.04 -3.31
CA LEU A 116 37.18 11.79 -3.36
C LEU A 116 36.39 13.05 -3.04
N ALA A 117 36.80 13.83 -2.03
CA ALA A 117 36.16 15.10 -1.70
C ALA A 117 36.39 16.19 -2.77
N ALA A 118 37.45 16.08 -3.58
CA ALA A 118 37.65 16.92 -4.76
C ALA A 118 36.74 16.51 -5.93
N LYS A 119 36.61 15.21 -6.22
CA LYS A 119 35.69 14.70 -7.24
C LYS A 119 34.22 14.97 -6.90
N LEU A 120 33.81 14.71 -5.65
CA LEU A 120 32.44 14.98 -5.21
C LEU A 120 32.12 16.47 -5.26
N ARG A 121 33.06 17.36 -4.89
CA ARG A 121 32.86 18.81 -5.09
C ARG A 121 32.77 19.18 -6.57
N SER A 122 33.60 18.60 -7.44
CA SER A 122 33.52 18.83 -8.89
C SER A 122 32.17 18.41 -9.48
N ILE A 123 31.67 17.21 -9.13
CA ILE A 123 30.39 16.68 -9.59
C ILE A 123 29.24 17.54 -9.05
N LEU A 124 29.25 17.86 -7.76
CA LEU A 124 28.25 18.76 -7.15
C LEU A 124 28.29 20.18 -7.75
N THR A 125 29.44 20.67 -8.24
CA THR A 125 29.51 21.97 -8.93
C THR A 125 29.10 21.91 -10.39
N ASP A 126 29.31 20.81 -11.13
CA ASP A 126 28.81 20.68 -12.50
C ASP A 126 27.28 20.47 -12.50
N GLU A 127 26.79 19.54 -11.67
CA GLU A 127 25.36 19.19 -11.63
C GLU A 127 24.49 20.30 -10.98
N ALA A 128 25.06 21.15 -10.12
CA ALA A 128 24.33 22.29 -9.55
C ALA A 128 24.01 23.40 -10.57
N PHE A 129 24.59 23.39 -11.77
CA PHE A 129 24.34 24.44 -12.79
C PHE A 129 23.31 24.09 -13.87
N GLU A 130 22.88 22.84 -14.01
CA GLU A 130 21.94 22.45 -15.09
C GLU A 130 20.45 22.47 -14.74
N PHE A 131 20.07 22.63 -13.46
CA PHE A 131 18.66 22.68 -13.03
C PHE A 131 18.20 24.00 -12.39
N TYR A 132 18.70 25.13 -12.90
CA TYR A 132 18.06 26.42 -12.61
C TYR A 132 16.75 26.57 -13.39
N CYS A 133 15.64 26.69 -12.66
CA CYS A 133 14.39 27.21 -13.23
C CYS A 133 14.70 28.55 -13.94
N SER A 134 14.46 28.62 -15.25
CA SER A 134 14.84 29.78 -16.09
C SER A 134 14.17 31.09 -15.65
N GLN A 135 13.13 31.01 -14.83
CA GLN A 135 12.46 32.15 -14.20
C GLN A 135 13.16 32.60 -12.92
N CYS A 136 13.68 31.67 -12.11
CA CYS A 136 14.49 31.97 -10.92
C CYS A 136 15.84 32.58 -11.30
N HIS A 137 16.54 32.04 -12.32
CA HIS A 137 17.80 32.62 -12.79
C HIS A 137 17.61 34.06 -13.31
N LYS A 138 16.53 34.34 -14.06
CA LYS A 138 16.18 35.72 -14.48
C LYS A 138 15.86 36.64 -13.30
N GLN A 139 15.33 36.10 -12.19
CA GLN A 139 15.04 36.89 -10.99
C GLN A 139 16.33 37.19 -10.20
N ILE A 140 17.26 36.24 -10.10
CA ILE A 140 18.58 36.42 -9.48
C ILE A 140 19.38 37.48 -10.25
N ASN A 141 19.53 37.35 -11.57
CA ASN A 141 20.26 38.34 -12.39
C ASN A 141 19.64 39.75 -12.30
N ARG A 142 18.31 39.86 -12.09
CA ARG A 142 17.63 41.14 -11.83
C ARG A 142 17.92 41.72 -10.46
N LEU A 143 18.04 40.87 -9.43
CA LEU A 143 18.43 41.30 -8.08
C LEU A 143 19.90 41.72 -8.03
N GLU A 144 20.76 41.05 -8.80
CA GLU A 144 22.17 41.41 -8.98
C GLU A 144 22.34 42.74 -9.73
N ASP A 145 21.60 42.98 -10.83
CA ASP A 145 21.54 44.30 -11.49
C ASP A 145 21.02 45.39 -10.55
N LEU A 146 19.98 45.10 -9.76
CA LEU A 146 19.46 46.05 -8.78
C LEU A 146 20.48 46.35 -7.67
N SER A 147 21.22 45.34 -7.20
CA SER A 147 22.29 45.44 -6.21
C SER A 147 23.46 46.28 -6.72
N ALA A 148 23.92 46.04 -7.95
CA ALA A 148 24.96 46.84 -8.60
C ALA A 148 24.51 48.31 -8.74
N ARG A 149 23.28 48.54 -9.21
CA ARG A 149 22.73 49.89 -9.40
C ARG A 149 22.44 50.61 -8.08
N LEU A 150 22.11 49.89 -7.00
CA LEU A 150 21.99 50.46 -5.65
C LEU A 150 23.35 50.84 -5.08
N ASN A 151 24.39 50.01 -5.26
CA ASN A 151 25.76 50.35 -4.90
C ASN A 151 26.26 51.58 -5.70
N ASP A 152 26.04 51.62 -7.01
CA ASP A 152 26.39 52.80 -7.83
C ASP A 152 25.62 54.04 -7.37
N LEU A 153 24.34 53.92 -7.01
CA LEU A 153 23.56 55.02 -6.44
C LEU A 153 24.03 55.42 -5.04
N GLU A 154 24.53 54.51 -4.22
CA GLU A 154 25.08 54.82 -2.89
C GLU A 154 26.44 55.55 -3.02
N MET A 155 27.32 55.05 -3.90
CA MET A 155 28.63 55.64 -4.17
C MET A 155 28.54 56.99 -4.89
N ASN A 156 27.51 57.22 -5.73
CA ASN A 156 27.31 58.48 -6.46
C ASN A 156 26.24 59.40 -5.84
N SER A 157 25.55 58.99 -4.77
CA SER A 157 24.61 59.87 -4.07
C SER A 157 25.35 60.93 -3.26
N PRO A 158 24.99 62.22 -3.38
CA PRO A 158 25.49 63.22 -2.45
C PRO A 158 24.86 62.98 -1.07
N ALA A 159 25.54 62.21 -0.21
CA ALA A 159 25.21 61.94 1.18
C ALA A 159 25.35 63.19 2.09
N LYS A 160 24.79 64.32 1.63
CA LYS A 160 24.77 65.62 2.28
C LYS A 160 23.34 66.16 2.25
N ARG A 161 22.48 65.56 3.09
CA ARG A 161 21.37 66.34 3.67
C ARG A 161 21.98 67.55 4.37
N LEU A 162 21.93 68.71 3.71
CA LEU A 162 22.33 69.98 4.30
C LEU A 162 21.40 70.28 5.47
N SER A 163 21.86 69.95 6.69
CA SER A 163 21.13 70.28 7.92
C SER A 163 20.81 71.78 7.92
N SER A 164 19.54 72.13 8.18
CA SER A 164 19.04 73.50 8.24
C SER A 164 19.92 74.44 9.09
N ARG A 165 20.55 73.89 10.16
CA ARG A 165 21.55 74.58 11.00
C ARG A 165 22.82 75.07 10.28
N LYS A 166 23.11 74.66 9.05
CA LYS A 166 24.26 75.13 8.26
C LYS A 166 23.87 76.25 7.29
N VAL A 167 22.65 76.22 6.76
CA VAL A 167 22.08 77.30 5.91
C VAL A 167 21.77 78.53 6.76
N ALA A 168 21.15 78.36 7.93
CA ALA A 168 20.86 79.46 8.85
C ALA A 168 22.13 80.24 9.26
N ARG A 169 23.25 79.54 9.51
CA ARG A 169 24.53 80.19 9.84
C ARG A 169 25.14 81.00 8.69
N TYR A 170 24.91 80.60 7.44
CA TYR A 170 25.35 81.37 6.28
C TYR A 170 24.56 82.69 6.15
N LEU A 171 23.24 82.66 6.34
CA LEU A 171 22.40 83.86 6.32
C LEU A 171 22.76 84.84 7.45
N HIS A 172 23.04 84.35 8.66
CA HIS A 172 23.50 85.21 9.76
C HIS A 172 24.89 85.82 9.52
N GLN A 173 25.79 85.18 8.77
CA GLN A 173 27.08 85.78 8.39
C GLN A 173 26.92 86.84 7.29
N SER A 174 26.05 86.61 6.30
CA SER A 174 25.81 87.59 5.23
C SER A 174 25.07 88.85 5.72
N GLY A 175 24.21 88.75 6.73
CA GLY A 175 23.50 89.91 7.29
C GLY A 175 24.33 90.83 8.18
N ALA A 176 25.53 90.41 8.62
CA ALA A 176 26.39 91.21 9.49
C ALA A 176 27.16 92.32 8.76
N LEU A 177 27.39 92.18 7.45
CA LEU A 177 28.24 93.09 6.67
C LEU A 177 27.52 94.34 6.13
N THR A 178 26.22 94.51 6.39
CA THR A 178 25.38 95.57 5.81
C THR A 178 24.94 96.64 6.82
N MET A 179 25.42 96.61 8.06
CA MET A 179 25.04 97.56 9.13
C MET A 179 26.23 98.31 9.76
N GLU A 180 27.43 98.18 9.20
CA GLU A 180 28.69 98.76 9.75
C GLU A 180 29.35 99.74 8.77
N ALA A 181 28.55 100.32 7.85
CA ALA A 181 29.01 101.17 6.74
C ALA A 181 28.33 102.56 6.70
N LEU A 182 27.72 103.00 7.81
CA LEU A 182 26.98 104.26 7.93
C LEU A 182 27.24 104.97 9.29
N GLU A 183 28.50 105.00 9.73
CA GLU A 183 28.99 106.00 10.71
C GLU A 183 30.12 106.82 10.08
N ASP A 184 29.75 107.67 9.10
CA ASP A 184 30.59 108.78 8.65
C ASP A 184 29.87 110.06 9.13
N PRO A 185 30.41 110.82 10.10
CA PRO A 185 29.75 112.04 10.56
C PRO A 185 29.75 113.05 9.41
N PRO A 186 28.62 113.70 9.09
CA PRO A 186 28.58 114.64 7.98
C PRO A 186 29.58 115.76 8.27
N PRO A 187 30.50 116.06 7.32
CA PRO A 187 31.37 117.22 7.49
C PRO A 187 30.48 118.46 7.55
N GLU A 188 30.68 119.34 8.53
CA GLU A 188 30.16 120.71 8.44
C GLU A 188 30.93 121.45 7.33
N PRO A 189 30.23 122.18 6.43
CA PRO A 189 30.90 123.24 5.73
C PRO A 189 30.02 124.51 5.63
N VAL A 190 30.53 125.54 6.31
CA VAL A 190 30.67 126.90 5.76
C VAL A 190 29.38 127.66 5.46
N GLU A 191 29.16 128.71 6.24
CA GLU A 191 28.32 129.85 5.93
C GLU A 191 28.76 130.50 4.59
N GLY A 192 28.14 130.07 3.49
CA GLY A 192 28.05 130.82 2.24
C GLY A 192 27.07 132.00 2.39
N PRO A 193 27.10 133.00 1.48
CA PRO A 193 26.43 134.28 1.68
C PRO A 193 24.93 134.11 1.89
N GLU A 194 24.32 135.05 2.62
CA GLU A 194 22.89 135.08 2.92
C GLU A 194 22.03 135.05 1.63
N GLU A 195 21.72 133.86 1.14
CA GLU A 195 20.56 133.64 0.28
C GLU A 195 19.33 134.11 1.04
N ASP A 196 18.55 134.97 0.39
CA ASP A 196 17.42 135.70 0.95
C ASP A 196 16.47 134.74 1.66
N ILE A 197 16.00 135.12 2.86
CA ILE A 197 15.17 134.25 3.71
C ILE A 197 13.91 133.80 2.96
N ALA A 198 13.40 134.65 2.06
CA ALA A 198 12.27 134.34 1.18
C ALA A 198 12.54 133.15 0.23
N ASP A 199 13.71 133.05 -0.40
CA ASP A 199 14.03 131.96 -1.33
C ASP A 199 14.19 130.63 -0.58
N LYS A 200 14.76 130.67 0.62
CA LYS A 200 14.82 129.51 1.54
C LYS A 200 13.43 129.04 1.97
N VAL A 201 12.51 129.97 2.26
CA VAL A 201 11.10 129.64 2.57
C VAL A 201 10.41 129.01 1.36
N ILE A 202 10.53 129.58 0.16
CA ILE A 202 9.92 129.03 -1.08
C ILE A 202 10.48 127.64 -1.41
N PHE A 203 11.79 127.42 -1.20
CA PHE A 203 12.40 126.10 -1.34
C PHE A 203 11.83 125.10 -0.33
N LEU A 204 11.70 125.48 0.93
CA LEU A 204 11.10 124.62 1.98
C LEU A 204 9.61 124.34 1.71
N GLU A 205 8.82 125.32 1.28
CA GLU A 205 7.41 125.11 0.90
C GLU A 205 7.26 124.13 -0.27
N ARG A 206 8.11 124.25 -1.30
CA ARG A 206 8.15 123.30 -2.41
C ARG A 206 8.57 121.92 -1.94
N ARG A 207 9.59 121.83 -1.07
CA ARG A 207 10.10 120.58 -0.51
C ARG A 207 9.06 119.88 0.37
N VAL A 208 8.32 120.64 1.18
CA VAL A 208 7.17 120.13 1.95
C VAL A 208 6.07 119.64 1.01
N SER A 209 5.72 120.41 -0.03
CA SER A 209 4.72 120.01 -1.02
C SER A 209 5.11 118.74 -1.82
N GLU A 210 6.41 118.52 -2.03
CA GLU A 210 6.96 117.29 -2.62
C GLU A 210 6.87 116.12 -1.62
N LEU A 211 7.31 116.32 -0.37
CA LEU A 211 7.24 115.32 0.70
C LEU A 211 5.78 114.92 1.03
N GLU A 212 4.82 115.84 0.94
CA GLU A 212 3.39 115.54 1.08
C GLU A 212 2.89 114.63 -0.05
N LYS A 213 3.28 114.90 -1.30
CA LYS A 213 2.94 114.05 -2.46
C LYS A 213 3.61 112.69 -2.37
N GLU A 214 4.88 112.64 -1.98
CA GLU A 214 5.62 111.40 -1.73
C GLU A 214 4.98 110.59 -0.60
N SER A 215 4.55 111.25 0.49
CA SER A 215 3.83 110.65 1.62
C SER A 215 2.48 110.04 1.19
N VAL A 216 1.68 110.76 0.38
CA VAL A 216 0.42 110.22 -0.17
C VAL A 216 0.68 109.04 -1.10
N ALA A 217 1.66 109.15 -2.02
CA ALA A 217 2.01 108.07 -2.94
C ALA A 217 2.55 106.82 -2.21
N ALA A 218 3.37 107.01 -1.17
CA ALA A 218 3.84 105.94 -0.30
C ALA A 218 2.69 105.31 0.50
N GLY A 219 1.73 106.11 0.98
CA GLY A 219 0.52 105.64 1.63
C GLY A 219 -0.35 104.75 0.73
N GLU A 220 -0.54 105.14 -0.54
CA GLU A 220 -1.22 104.30 -1.52
C GLU A 220 -0.46 103.01 -1.85
N GLN A 221 0.86 103.09 -2.05
CA GLN A 221 1.70 101.91 -2.28
C GLN A 221 1.63 100.94 -1.09
N HIS A 222 1.68 101.46 0.14
CA HIS A 222 1.52 100.67 1.36
C HIS A 222 0.12 100.03 1.44
N GLY A 223 -0.93 100.75 1.02
CA GLY A 223 -2.29 100.21 0.90
C GLY A 223 -2.40 99.05 -0.11
N ARG A 224 -1.84 99.23 -1.31
CA ARG A 224 -1.78 98.18 -2.35
C ARG A 224 -1.01 96.95 -1.87
N LEU A 225 0.20 97.14 -1.34
CA LEU A 225 1.02 96.06 -0.78
C LEU A 225 0.34 95.34 0.39
N ARG A 226 -0.41 96.04 1.25
CA ARG A 226 -1.24 95.40 2.30
C ARG A 226 -2.31 94.49 1.70
N GLN A 227 -3.00 94.92 0.65
CA GLN A 227 -4.05 94.12 0.00
C GLN A 227 -3.46 92.89 -0.71
N GLU A 228 -2.36 93.06 -1.43
CA GLU A 228 -1.63 91.95 -2.07
C GLU A 228 -1.10 90.96 -1.04
N ASN A 229 -0.50 91.44 0.06
CA ASN A 229 -0.01 90.60 1.14
C ASN A 229 -1.16 89.80 1.79
N LEU A 230 -2.31 90.42 2.04
CA LEU A 230 -3.50 89.75 2.55
C LEU A 230 -4.00 88.65 1.60
N GLN A 231 -4.03 88.91 0.28
CA GLN A 231 -4.39 87.90 -0.72
C GLN A 231 -3.39 86.73 -0.76
N LEU A 232 -2.08 87.01 -0.65
CA LEU A 232 -1.04 85.99 -0.58
C LEU A 232 -1.16 85.14 0.70
N VAL A 233 -1.48 85.75 1.85
CA VAL A 233 -1.74 85.03 3.11
C VAL A 233 -2.95 84.11 2.98
N HIS A 234 -4.07 84.60 2.44
CA HIS A 234 -5.25 83.74 2.21
C HIS A 234 -4.94 82.58 1.25
N ARG A 235 -4.17 82.83 0.18
CA ARG A 235 -3.75 81.78 -0.76
C ARG A 235 -2.78 80.78 -0.13
N ALA A 236 -1.85 81.23 0.70
CA ALA A 236 -0.92 80.37 1.42
C ALA A 236 -1.68 79.46 2.40
N ASN A 237 -2.58 80.02 3.21
CA ASN A 237 -3.40 79.25 4.15
C ASN A 237 -4.25 78.18 3.44
N ALA A 238 -4.89 78.52 2.31
CA ALA A 238 -5.67 77.56 1.53
C ALA A 238 -4.81 76.42 0.95
N LEU A 239 -3.57 76.71 0.52
CA LEU A 239 -2.63 75.68 0.05
C LEU A 239 -2.09 74.82 1.20
N GLU A 240 -1.87 75.40 2.38
CA GLU A 240 -1.51 74.65 3.58
C GLU A 240 -2.63 73.71 4.04
N GLU A 241 -3.89 74.15 4.00
CA GLU A 241 -5.06 73.30 4.30
C GLU A 241 -5.17 72.15 3.30
N GLN A 242 -5.04 72.42 2.00
CA GLN A 242 -5.01 71.38 0.97
C GLN A 242 -3.85 70.39 1.16
N LEU A 243 -2.65 70.87 1.53
CA LEU A 243 -1.51 70.00 1.81
C LEU A 243 -1.78 69.11 3.02
N LYS A 244 -2.25 69.67 4.14
CA LYS A 244 -2.61 68.91 5.35
C LYS A 244 -3.69 67.86 5.07
N GLU A 245 -4.68 68.20 4.25
CA GLU A 245 -5.74 67.28 3.84
C GLU A 245 -5.23 66.16 2.91
N GLN A 246 -4.28 66.46 2.01
CA GLN A 246 -3.61 65.44 1.19
C GLN A 246 -2.69 64.53 2.01
N GLU A 247 -1.94 65.09 2.96
CA GLU A 247 -1.10 64.34 3.90
C GLU A 247 -1.93 63.40 4.77
N LEU A 248 -3.07 63.86 5.29
CA LEU A 248 -4.01 63.02 6.05
C LEU A 248 -4.56 61.87 5.19
N ARG A 249 -5.10 62.17 4.00
CA ARG A 249 -5.60 61.14 3.06
C ARG A 249 -4.52 60.11 2.70
N ALA A 250 -3.29 60.56 2.46
CA ALA A 250 -2.17 59.66 2.17
C ALA A 250 -1.83 58.75 3.37
N GLN A 251 -1.84 59.28 4.59
CA GLN A 251 -1.65 58.50 5.81
C GLN A 251 -2.78 57.49 6.01
N GLU A 252 -4.04 57.89 5.82
CA GLU A 252 -5.21 57.02 5.91
C GLU A 252 -5.13 55.85 4.91
N MET A 253 -4.84 56.13 3.63
CA MET A 253 -4.66 55.09 2.61
C MET A 253 -3.52 54.11 2.96
N VAL A 254 -2.38 54.60 3.45
CA VAL A 254 -1.26 53.74 3.86
C VAL A 254 -1.62 52.89 5.08
N LEU A 255 -2.35 53.43 6.05
CA LEU A 255 -2.83 52.68 7.21
C LEU A 255 -3.87 51.61 6.84
N GLU A 256 -4.79 51.92 5.91
CA GLU A 256 -5.73 50.94 5.38
C GLU A 256 -5.02 49.81 4.61
N GLU A 257 -4.05 50.14 3.78
CA GLU A 257 -3.32 49.14 2.99
C GLU A 257 -2.44 48.26 3.89
N ALA A 258 -1.79 48.84 4.91
CA ALA A 258 -1.06 48.09 5.93
C ALA A 258 -1.97 47.14 6.73
N ARG A 259 -3.22 47.55 7.04
CA ARG A 259 -4.22 46.66 7.66
C ARG A 259 -4.59 45.49 6.74
N LYS A 260 -4.93 45.74 5.48
CA LYS A 260 -5.24 44.69 4.48
C LYS A 260 -4.09 43.70 4.29
N GLN A 261 -2.86 44.21 4.18
CA GLN A 261 -1.66 43.38 4.05
C GLN A 261 -1.47 42.49 5.28
N LYS A 262 -1.62 43.04 6.49
CA LYS A 262 -1.56 42.25 7.74
C LYS A 262 -2.66 41.19 7.79
N GLU A 263 -3.90 41.53 7.41
CA GLU A 263 -5.00 40.57 7.37
C GLU A 263 -4.77 39.43 6.37
N LEU A 264 -4.22 39.74 5.19
CA LEU A 264 -3.86 38.75 4.17
C LEU A 264 -2.73 37.83 4.66
N LEU A 265 -1.68 38.40 5.25
CA LEU A 265 -0.59 37.61 5.84
C LEU A 265 -1.11 36.66 6.92
N CYS A 266 -1.93 37.15 7.87
CA CYS A 266 -2.51 36.29 8.89
C CYS A 266 -3.51 35.25 8.34
N LYS A 267 -4.12 35.46 7.16
CA LYS A 267 -4.91 34.41 6.50
C LYS A 267 -3.99 33.32 5.94
N MET A 268 -2.97 33.71 5.18
CA MET A 268 -1.98 32.78 4.62
C MET A 268 -1.20 32.00 5.71
N GLU A 269 -0.90 32.63 6.85
CA GLU A 269 -0.28 31.97 8.00
C GLU A 269 -1.18 30.86 8.56
N ARG A 270 -2.48 31.14 8.75
CA ARG A 270 -3.45 30.12 9.22
C ARG A 270 -3.66 29.01 8.19
N GLU A 271 -3.79 29.35 6.92
CA GLU A 271 -3.93 28.37 5.82
C GLU A 271 -2.73 27.41 5.80
N LYS A 272 -1.51 27.94 5.95
CA LYS A 272 -0.29 27.13 6.06
C LYS A 272 -0.23 26.30 7.35
N SER A 273 -0.65 26.84 8.49
CA SER A 273 -0.73 26.05 9.74
C SER A 273 -1.67 24.86 9.58
N ILE A 274 -2.86 25.07 9.00
CA ILE A 274 -3.83 24.00 8.72
C ILE A 274 -3.28 22.98 7.72
N GLU A 275 -2.58 23.42 6.68
CA GLU A 275 -1.93 22.51 5.71
C GLU A 275 -0.82 21.68 6.38
N ILE A 276 -0.01 22.29 7.26
CA ILE A 276 1.01 21.58 8.06
C ILE A 276 0.36 20.57 9.00
N GLU A 277 -0.69 20.95 9.74
CA GLU A 277 -1.43 20.07 10.65
C GLU A 277 -2.05 18.87 9.90
N ASN A 278 -2.65 19.09 8.72
CA ASN A 278 -3.18 18.03 7.87
C ASN A 278 -2.09 17.07 7.36
N LEU A 279 -0.93 17.59 6.95
CA LEU A 279 0.20 16.78 6.51
C LEU A 279 0.81 15.99 7.68
N GLN A 280 0.91 16.60 8.87
CA GLN A 280 1.36 15.92 10.09
C GLN A 280 0.40 14.79 10.50
N ALA A 281 -0.91 15.02 10.46
CA ALA A 281 -1.91 13.99 10.73
C ALA A 281 -1.82 12.83 9.72
N ARG A 282 -1.62 13.13 8.43
CA ARG A 282 -1.45 12.08 7.42
C ARG A 282 -0.13 11.32 7.56
N LEU A 283 0.95 11.97 7.98
CA LEU A 283 2.22 11.29 8.31
C LEU A 283 2.05 10.35 9.51
N HIS A 284 1.45 10.82 10.60
CA HIS A 284 1.18 9.98 11.77
C HIS A 284 0.32 8.75 11.42
N GLN A 285 -0.73 8.92 10.63
CA GLN A 285 -1.53 7.78 10.16
C GLN A 285 -0.68 6.77 9.35
N LEU A 286 0.20 7.25 8.46
CA LEU A 286 1.07 6.38 7.67
C LEU A 286 2.14 5.70 8.54
N ASP A 287 2.63 6.34 9.60
CA ASP A 287 3.56 5.75 10.56
C ASP A 287 2.86 4.67 11.41
N GLU A 288 1.61 4.90 11.82
CA GLU A 288 0.75 3.91 12.49
C GLU A 288 0.51 2.69 11.59
N GLU A 289 0.01 2.88 10.36
CA GLU A 289 -0.17 1.82 9.35
C GLU A 289 1.13 1.03 9.08
N ASN A 290 2.28 1.72 8.99
CA ASN A 290 3.59 1.07 8.85
C ASN A 290 4.00 0.27 10.10
N SER A 291 3.67 0.76 11.30
CA SER A 291 3.98 0.08 12.55
C SER A 291 3.17 -1.22 12.69
N GLU A 292 1.90 -1.21 12.30
CA GLU A 292 1.04 -2.39 12.25
C GLU A 292 1.59 -3.43 11.28
N LEU A 293 1.91 -3.04 10.03
CA LEU A 293 2.50 -3.94 9.03
C LEU A 293 3.83 -4.54 9.50
N ARG A 294 4.69 -3.73 10.13
CA ARG A 294 5.94 -4.21 10.75
C ARG A 294 5.68 -5.20 11.89
N SER A 295 4.61 -5.02 12.67
CA SER A 295 4.23 -5.94 13.75
C SER A 295 3.66 -7.27 13.25
N CYS A 296 2.92 -7.28 12.12
CA CYS A 296 2.37 -8.50 11.53
C CYS A 296 3.44 -9.35 10.82
N THR A 297 4.46 -8.70 10.24
CA THR A 297 5.56 -9.36 9.51
C THR A 297 6.20 -10.55 10.26
N PRO A 298 6.65 -10.44 11.53
CA PRO A 298 7.26 -11.57 12.23
C PRO A 298 6.30 -12.74 12.48
N CYS A 299 5.00 -12.47 12.73
CA CYS A 299 4.01 -13.53 12.89
C CYS A 299 3.79 -14.31 11.58
N LEU A 300 3.74 -13.60 10.44
CA LEU A 300 3.65 -14.22 9.12
C LEU A 300 4.92 -15.03 8.79
N LYS A 301 6.12 -14.52 9.11
CA LYS A 301 7.38 -15.27 8.95
C LYS A 301 7.40 -16.57 9.75
N ALA A 302 7.06 -16.52 11.04
CA ALA A 302 7.00 -17.71 11.89
C ALA A 302 5.95 -18.74 11.40
N ASN A 303 4.85 -18.29 10.80
CA ASN A 303 3.88 -19.19 10.16
C ASN A 303 4.41 -19.83 8.87
N ILE A 304 5.17 -19.08 8.06
CA ILE A 304 5.85 -19.63 6.87
C ILE A 304 6.88 -20.69 7.30
N GLU A 305 7.73 -20.38 8.28
CA GLU A 305 8.76 -21.29 8.80
C GLU A 305 8.14 -22.61 9.31
N ARG A 306 7.04 -22.56 10.09
CA ARG A 306 6.33 -23.78 10.51
C ARG A 306 5.78 -24.60 9.34
N LEU A 307 5.18 -23.94 8.34
CA LEU A 307 4.65 -24.63 7.15
C LEU A 307 5.76 -25.23 6.29
N GLU A 308 6.94 -24.61 6.26
CA GLU A 308 8.13 -25.16 5.61
C GLU A 308 8.68 -26.39 6.35
N GLU A 309 8.69 -26.37 7.69
CA GLU A 309 9.00 -27.57 8.48
C GLU A 309 7.98 -28.70 8.30
N GLU A 310 6.68 -28.40 8.31
CA GLU A 310 5.61 -29.39 8.09
C GLU A 310 5.71 -30.00 6.69
N LYS A 311 5.97 -29.17 5.67
CA LYS A 311 6.25 -29.63 4.30
C LYS A 311 7.48 -30.55 4.26
N GLN A 312 8.57 -30.21 4.95
CA GLN A 312 9.77 -31.05 4.94
C GLN A 312 9.50 -32.40 5.62
N LYS A 313 8.82 -32.43 6.77
CA LYS A 313 8.42 -33.68 7.45
C LYS A 313 7.58 -34.58 6.52
N LEU A 314 6.62 -34.02 5.80
CA LEU A 314 5.81 -34.76 4.83
C LEU A 314 6.61 -35.27 3.61
N LEU A 315 7.63 -34.53 3.16
CA LEU A 315 8.54 -35.01 2.11
C LEU A 315 9.38 -36.19 2.60
N ASP A 316 9.95 -36.09 3.80
CA ASP A 316 10.73 -37.17 4.43
C ASP A 316 9.86 -38.44 4.62
N GLU A 317 8.60 -38.28 5.07
CA GLU A 317 7.63 -39.39 5.17
C GLU A 317 7.29 -40.03 3.81
N ILE A 318 7.13 -39.22 2.75
CA ILE A 318 6.90 -39.73 1.39
C ILE A 318 8.13 -40.53 0.91
N GLU A 319 9.35 -40.05 1.16
CA GLU A 319 10.58 -40.77 0.82
C GLU A 319 10.68 -42.10 1.59
N GLU A 320 10.37 -42.13 2.88
CA GLU A 320 10.31 -43.38 3.67
C GLU A 320 9.27 -44.37 3.11
N LEU A 321 8.07 -43.91 2.78
CA LEU A 321 7.01 -44.75 2.21
C LEU A 321 7.38 -45.25 0.81
N MET A 322 8.03 -44.44 -0.02
CA MET A 322 8.57 -44.86 -1.32
C MET A 322 9.66 -45.93 -1.17
N LEU A 323 10.55 -45.81 -0.18
CA LEU A 323 11.55 -46.84 0.10
C LEU A 323 10.90 -48.16 0.52
N ARG A 324 9.97 -48.13 1.49
CA ARG A 324 9.22 -49.32 1.94
C ARG A 324 8.42 -49.97 0.80
N LEU A 325 7.80 -49.18 -0.08
CA LEU A 325 7.09 -49.68 -1.26
C LEU A 325 8.04 -50.39 -2.23
N ASN A 326 9.23 -49.83 -2.49
CA ASN A 326 10.23 -50.45 -3.36
C ASN A 326 10.77 -51.76 -2.77
N GLU A 327 11.01 -51.82 -1.46
CA GLU A 327 11.40 -53.04 -0.76
C GLU A 327 10.34 -54.14 -0.90
N GLU A 328 9.06 -53.81 -0.71
CA GLU A 328 7.95 -54.76 -0.87
C GLU A 328 7.75 -55.18 -2.35
N GLN A 329 7.97 -54.30 -3.31
CA GLN A 329 7.99 -54.66 -4.73
C GLN A 329 9.17 -55.59 -5.08
N GLU A 330 10.34 -55.43 -4.44
CA GLU A 330 11.46 -56.36 -4.59
C GLU A 330 11.19 -57.70 -3.90
N ASN A 331 10.59 -57.70 -2.70
CA ASN A 331 10.18 -58.91 -1.99
C ASN A 331 9.14 -59.70 -2.80
N LYS A 332 8.14 -59.03 -3.37
CA LYS A 332 7.15 -59.60 -4.29
C LYS A 332 7.80 -60.25 -5.50
N ARG A 333 8.79 -59.60 -6.14
CA ARG A 333 9.58 -60.17 -7.25
C ARG A 333 10.33 -61.43 -6.81
N LYS A 334 11.12 -61.35 -5.73
CA LYS A 334 11.87 -62.49 -5.15
C LYS A 334 10.98 -63.70 -4.83
N MET A 335 9.76 -63.47 -4.33
CA MET A 335 8.81 -64.54 -4.02
C MET A 335 8.14 -65.10 -5.29
N GLY A 336 7.86 -64.26 -6.30
CA GLY A 336 7.44 -64.69 -7.63
C GLY A 336 8.47 -65.60 -8.31
N ASP A 337 9.75 -65.23 -8.26
CA ASP A 337 10.85 -65.99 -8.84
C ASP A 337 11.01 -67.37 -8.17
N LYS A 338 10.93 -67.42 -6.82
CA LYS A 338 10.92 -68.69 -6.06
C LYS A 338 9.75 -69.59 -6.47
N LEU A 339 8.54 -69.05 -6.53
CA LEU A 339 7.34 -69.79 -6.92
C LEU A 339 7.43 -70.29 -8.37
N SER A 340 8.02 -69.51 -9.26
CA SER A 340 8.32 -69.93 -10.64
C SER A 340 9.31 -71.10 -10.66
N HIS A 341 10.41 -70.99 -9.91
CA HIS A 341 11.41 -72.05 -9.79
C HIS A 341 10.82 -73.37 -9.23
N GLU A 342 10.00 -73.29 -8.18
CA GLU A 342 9.30 -74.44 -7.61
C GLU A 342 8.33 -75.09 -8.60
N ARG A 343 7.56 -74.31 -9.37
CA ARG A 343 6.70 -74.84 -10.45
C ARG A 343 7.52 -75.56 -11.52
N HIS A 344 8.64 -74.98 -11.94
CA HIS A 344 9.54 -75.60 -12.92
C HIS A 344 10.24 -76.86 -12.37
N GLN A 345 10.56 -76.91 -11.07
CA GLN A 345 11.10 -78.10 -10.43
C GLN A 345 10.05 -79.21 -10.35
N PHE A 346 8.86 -78.91 -9.84
CA PHE A 346 7.74 -79.85 -9.78
C PHE A 346 7.36 -80.40 -11.16
N GLN A 347 7.35 -79.57 -12.21
CA GLN A 347 7.06 -80.01 -13.57
C GLN A 347 8.15 -80.96 -14.11
N ARG A 348 9.44 -80.69 -13.84
CA ARG A 348 10.55 -81.60 -14.20
C ARG A 348 10.48 -82.93 -13.43
N ASP A 349 10.16 -82.91 -12.15
CA ASP A 349 10.00 -84.13 -11.34
C ASP A 349 8.77 -84.94 -11.77
N LYS A 350 7.70 -84.27 -12.18
CA LYS A 350 6.52 -84.90 -12.80
C LYS A 350 6.84 -85.54 -14.15
N GLU A 351 7.65 -84.89 -14.99
CA GLU A 351 8.11 -85.46 -16.26
C GLU A 351 8.99 -86.70 -16.01
N ALA A 352 9.99 -86.62 -15.14
CA ALA A 352 10.85 -87.76 -14.79
C ALA A 352 10.09 -88.94 -14.16
N THR A 353 9.07 -88.67 -13.33
CA THR A 353 8.20 -89.73 -12.78
C THR A 353 7.26 -90.32 -13.84
N GLN A 354 6.83 -89.54 -14.83
CA GLN A 354 6.07 -90.05 -15.98
C GLN A 354 6.94 -90.94 -16.87
N GLU A 355 8.18 -90.54 -17.18
CA GLU A 355 9.15 -91.38 -17.91
C GLU A 355 9.37 -92.74 -17.23
N LEU A 356 9.58 -92.74 -15.90
CA LEU A 356 9.72 -93.97 -15.12
C LEU A 356 8.45 -94.85 -15.17
N ILE A 357 7.26 -94.25 -15.11
CA ILE A 357 5.99 -94.97 -15.27
C ILE A 357 5.88 -95.60 -16.67
N GLU A 358 6.31 -94.89 -17.72
CA GLU A 358 6.31 -95.42 -19.08
C GLU A 358 7.30 -96.58 -19.26
N ASP A 359 8.50 -96.49 -18.68
CA ASP A 359 9.47 -97.59 -18.73
C ASP A 359 9.00 -98.82 -17.93
N LEU A 360 8.37 -98.62 -16.77
CA LEU A 360 7.73 -99.72 -16.04
C LEU A 360 6.55 -100.32 -16.82
N ARG A 361 5.77 -99.52 -17.56
CA ARG A 361 4.71 -100.02 -18.46
C ARG A 361 5.31 -100.88 -19.59
N LYS A 362 6.35 -100.40 -20.29
CA LYS A 362 7.06 -101.17 -21.33
C LYS A 362 7.60 -102.51 -20.78
N GLN A 363 8.16 -102.51 -19.57
CA GLN A 363 8.63 -103.73 -18.90
C GLN A 363 7.47 -104.68 -18.55
N LEU A 364 6.34 -104.16 -18.05
CA LEU A 364 5.15 -104.97 -17.76
C LEU A 364 4.54 -105.57 -19.03
N GLU A 365 4.46 -104.81 -20.12
CA GLU A 365 4.02 -105.28 -21.43
C GLU A 365 4.92 -106.41 -21.96
N HIS A 366 6.25 -106.24 -21.86
CA HIS A 366 7.20 -107.28 -22.25
C HIS A 366 7.05 -108.57 -21.40
N LEU A 367 6.88 -108.43 -20.08
CA LEU A 367 6.62 -109.57 -19.19
C LEU A 367 5.26 -110.24 -19.45
N GLN A 368 4.23 -109.48 -19.83
CA GLN A 368 2.93 -110.02 -20.23
C GLN A 368 3.02 -110.81 -21.53
N LEU A 369 3.79 -110.33 -22.53
CA LEU A 369 4.06 -111.07 -23.76
C LEU A 369 4.78 -112.40 -23.47
N LEU A 370 5.85 -112.38 -22.67
CA LEU A 370 6.56 -113.60 -22.25
C LEU A 370 5.64 -114.58 -21.49
N ARG A 371 4.76 -114.06 -20.61
CA ARG A 371 3.76 -114.88 -19.92
C ARG A 371 2.78 -115.51 -20.92
N LEU A 372 2.28 -114.75 -21.89
CA LEU A 372 1.37 -115.25 -22.91
C LEU A 372 2.05 -116.31 -23.78
N GLU A 373 3.33 -116.17 -24.16
CA GLU A 373 4.09 -117.20 -24.87
C GLU A 373 4.20 -118.51 -24.05
N VAL A 374 4.42 -118.41 -22.74
CA VAL A 374 4.46 -119.57 -21.82
C VAL A 374 3.08 -120.21 -21.65
N GLU A 375 2.01 -119.42 -21.52
CA GLU A 375 0.62 -119.91 -21.45
C GLU A 375 0.16 -120.50 -22.80
N GLN A 376 0.65 -119.99 -23.93
CA GLN A 376 0.40 -120.58 -25.26
C GLN A 376 1.03 -121.98 -25.37
N ARG A 377 2.12 -122.25 -24.64
CA ARG A 377 2.72 -123.59 -24.48
C ARG A 377 2.07 -124.44 -23.37
N ARG A 378 1.16 -123.89 -22.56
CA ARG A 378 0.53 -124.55 -21.40
C ARG A 378 -0.98 -124.34 -21.44
N GLY A 379 -1.65 -125.20 -22.22
CA GLY A 379 -3.02 -125.03 -22.71
C GLY A 379 -4.10 -124.52 -21.73
N ARG A 380 -5.00 -123.71 -22.31
CA ARG A 380 -6.16 -122.99 -21.74
C ARG A 380 -6.83 -123.64 -20.50
N SER A 381 -7.05 -122.81 -19.48
CA SER A 381 -8.05 -123.02 -18.42
C SER A 381 -9.18 -122.00 -18.55
N SER A 382 -10.42 -122.46 -18.70
CA SER A 382 -11.60 -121.61 -18.93
C SER A 382 -12.68 -121.84 -17.86
N SER A 383 -12.78 -120.93 -16.89
CA SER A 383 -13.83 -121.02 -15.84
C SER A 383 -14.29 -119.69 -15.18
N LEU A 384 -13.77 -118.51 -15.55
CA LEU A 384 -14.09 -117.25 -14.84
C LEU A 384 -15.40 -116.54 -15.27
N GLY A 385 -15.89 -116.77 -16.50
CA GLY A 385 -16.86 -115.89 -17.16
C GLY A 385 -18.22 -115.68 -16.47
N LEU A 386 -18.66 -116.59 -15.58
CA LEU A 386 -19.94 -116.45 -14.88
C LEU A 386 -19.87 -115.53 -13.65
N GLN A 387 -18.71 -115.47 -12.98
CA GLN A 387 -18.49 -114.57 -11.84
C GLN A 387 -18.29 -113.12 -12.32
N GLU A 388 -17.60 -112.96 -13.45
CA GLU A 388 -17.36 -111.67 -14.10
C GLU A 388 -18.66 -110.97 -14.52
N TYR A 389 -19.68 -111.73 -14.95
CA TYR A 389 -20.98 -111.16 -15.35
C TYR A 389 -21.75 -110.55 -14.17
N ASN A 390 -21.83 -111.26 -13.04
CA ASN A 390 -22.49 -110.76 -11.83
C ASN A 390 -21.74 -109.57 -11.21
N SER A 391 -20.40 -109.57 -11.28
CA SER A 391 -19.58 -108.42 -10.88
C SER A 391 -19.87 -107.19 -11.76
N ARG A 392 -19.89 -107.35 -13.10
CA ARG A 392 -20.19 -106.25 -14.03
C ARG A 392 -21.58 -105.65 -13.88
N ALA A 393 -22.60 -106.47 -13.57
CA ALA A 393 -23.95 -105.96 -13.33
C ALA A 393 -23.97 -104.99 -12.13
N ARG A 394 -23.38 -105.42 -11.00
CA ARG A 394 -23.27 -104.62 -9.77
C ARG A 394 -22.36 -103.40 -9.94
N GLU A 395 -21.29 -103.53 -10.73
CA GLU A 395 -20.42 -102.42 -11.12
C GLU A 395 -21.21 -101.34 -11.89
N SER A 396 -22.03 -101.74 -12.87
CA SER A 396 -22.85 -100.80 -13.65
C SER A 396 -23.91 -100.08 -12.81
N GLU A 397 -24.50 -100.73 -11.81
CA GLU A 397 -25.41 -100.09 -10.85
C GLU A 397 -24.68 -99.03 -10.01
N LEU A 398 -23.48 -99.35 -9.49
CA LEU A 398 -22.66 -98.40 -8.74
C LEU A 398 -22.16 -97.24 -9.62
N GLU A 399 -21.82 -97.49 -10.89
CA GLU A 399 -21.48 -96.43 -11.86
C GLU A 399 -22.66 -95.51 -12.18
N GLN A 400 -23.89 -96.03 -12.19
CA GLN A 400 -25.10 -95.22 -12.37
C GLN A 400 -25.34 -94.35 -11.13
N GLU A 401 -25.21 -94.90 -9.93
CA GLU A 401 -25.37 -94.15 -8.68
C GLU A 401 -24.27 -93.09 -8.51
N VAL A 402 -23.01 -93.40 -8.84
CA VAL A 402 -21.91 -92.40 -8.86
C VAL A 402 -22.17 -91.31 -9.89
N ARG A 403 -22.75 -91.62 -11.05
CA ARG A 403 -23.15 -90.60 -12.04
C ARG A 403 -24.28 -89.72 -11.51
N ARG A 404 -25.29 -90.31 -10.86
CA ARG A 404 -26.40 -89.60 -10.22
C ARG A 404 -25.90 -88.65 -9.13
N LEU A 405 -25.11 -89.15 -8.18
CA LEU A 405 -24.52 -88.36 -7.09
C LEU A 405 -23.58 -87.26 -7.58
N LYS A 406 -22.84 -87.48 -8.68
CA LYS A 406 -22.03 -86.44 -9.32
C LYS A 406 -22.89 -85.35 -9.96
N GLN A 407 -24.05 -85.69 -10.53
CA GLN A 407 -24.96 -84.69 -11.06
C GLN A 407 -25.65 -83.90 -9.94
N ASP A 408 -26.13 -84.57 -8.89
CA ASP A 408 -26.73 -83.92 -7.73
C ASP A 408 -25.73 -82.95 -7.05
N ASN A 409 -24.45 -83.32 -6.94
CA ASN A 409 -23.41 -82.43 -6.41
C ASN A 409 -23.14 -81.21 -7.30
N ARG A 410 -23.24 -81.33 -8.63
CA ARG A 410 -23.12 -80.18 -9.53
C ARG A 410 -24.29 -79.23 -9.35
N ASN A 411 -25.51 -79.75 -9.36
CA ASN A 411 -26.73 -78.97 -9.16
C ASN A 411 -26.72 -78.24 -7.79
N LEU A 412 -26.30 -78.93 -6.72
CA LEU A 412 -26.15 -78.32 -5.38
C LEU A 412 -25.07 -77.25 -5.34
N LYS A 413 -23.97 -77.43 -6.08
CA LYS A 413 -22.92 -76.42 -6.19
C LYS A 413 -23.41 -75.19 -6.96
N GLU A 414 -24.08 -75.39 -8.09
CA GLU A 414 -24.70 -74.31 -8.89
C GLU A 414 -25.68 -73.49 -8.04
N GLN A 415 -26.53 -74.15 -7.24
CA GLN A 415 -27.42 -73.46 -6.28
C GLN A 415 -26.66 -72.72 -5.16
N ASN A 416 -25.54 -73.26 -4.68
CA ASN A 416 -24.72 -72.59 -3.68
C ASN A 416 -24.04 -71.33 -4.26
N ASP A 417 -23.47 -71.46 -5.46
CA ASP A 417 -22.84 -70.36 -6.20
C ASP A 417 -23.88 -69.26 -6.54
N GLU A 418 -25.12 -69.62 -6.90
CA GLU A 418 -26.22 -68.67 -7.09
C GLU A 418 -26.63 -67.95 -5.79
N LEU A 419 -26.79 -68.67 -4.68
CA LEU A 419 -27.08 -68.06 -3.36
C LEU A 419 -25.96 -67.13 -2.88
N ASN A 420 -24.70 -67.50 -3.09
CA ASN A 420 -23.56 -66.63 -2.81
C ASN A 420 -23.60 -65.35 -3.67
N GLY A 421 -23.97 -65.46 -4.95
CA GLY A 421 -24.20 -64.31 -5.83
C GLY A 421 -25.33 -63.38 -5.35
N GLN A 422 -26.42 -63.94 -4.82
CA GLN A 422 -27.51 -63.17 -4.21
C GLN A 422 -27.06 -62.43 -2.95
N ILE A 423 -26.27 -63.07 -2.08
CA ILE A 423 -25.70 -62.44 -0.86
C ILE A 423 -24.79 -61.25 -1.24
N ILE A 424 -23.92 -61.42 -2.23
CA ILE A 424 -23.05 -60.34 -2.73
C ILE A 424 -23.90 -59.19 -3.30
N THR A 425 -24.94 -59.50 -4.07
CA THR A 425 -25.84 -58.49 -4.65
C THR A 425 -26.55 -57.67 -3.58
N LEU A 426 -27.09 -58.33 -2.54
CA LEU A 426 -27.75 -57.67 -1.40
C LEU A 426 -26.75 -56.85 -0.56
N SER A 427 -25.53 -57.36 -0.36
CA SER A 427 -24.44 -56.63 0.31
C SER A 427 -24.08 -55.34 -0.43
N ILE A 428 -23.90 -55.41 -1.76
CA ILE A 428 -23.62 -54.23 -2.60
C ILE A 428 -24.79 -53.25 -2.59
N GLN A 429 -26.04 -53.73 -2.61
CA GLN A 429 -27.22 -52.86 -2.55
C GLN A 429 -27.35 -52.17 -1.18
N GLY A 430 -27.07 -52.88 -0.08
CA GLY A 430 -27.01 -52.29 1.27
C GLY A 430 -25.92 -51.22 1.39
N ALA A 431 -24.71 -51.50 0.89
CA ALA A 431 -23.62 -50.53 0.84
C ALA A 431 -24.00 -49.29 0.00
N LYS A 432 -24.54 -49.47 -1.21
CA LYS A 432 -25.02 -48.37 -2.06
C LYS A 432 -26.09 -47.52 -1.39
N SER A 433 -26.99 -48.13 -0.61
CA SER A 433 -28.00 -47.41 0.16
C SER A 433 -27.35 -46.49 1.19
N LEU A 434 -26.37 -46.99 1.96
CA LEU A 434 -25.64 -46.21 2.96
C LEU A 434 -24.88 -45.03 2.34
N PHE A 435 -24.20 -45.26 1.21
CA PHE A 435 -23.50 -44.19 0.48
C PHE A 435 -24.46 -43.15 -0.12
N SER A 436 -25.67 -43.54 -0.54
CA SER A 436 -26.66 -42.57 -1.07
C SER A 436 -27.31 -41.74 0.03
N THR A 437 -27.58 -42.31 1.21
CA THR A 437 -28.17 -41.57 2.34
C THR A 437 -27.20 -40.56 2.98
N ALA A 438 -25.89 -40.77 2.85
CA ALA A 438 -24.87 -39.92 3.46
C ALA A 438 -24.82 -38.48 2.91
N PHE A 439 -25.40 -38.22 1.72
CA PHE A 439 -25.30 -36.93 1.03
C PHE A 439 -26.54 -36.03 1.12
N SER A 440 -27.66 -36.48 1.69
CA SER A 440 -28.93 -35.73 1.61
C SER A 440 -29.65 -35.45 2.94
N GLU A 441 -29.40 -36.20 4.02
CA GLU A 441 -30.13 -36.06 5.30
C GLU A 441 -29.20 -36.18 6.53
N SER A 442 -28.16 -35.34 6.60
CA SER A 442 -27.28 -35.25 7.77
C SER A 442 -27.37 -33.86 8.43
N LEU A 443 -27.40 -33.83 9.76
CA LEU A 443 -27.42 -32.61 10.59
C LEU A 443 -26.29 -31.62 10.22
N ALA A 444 -25.14 -32.13 9.77
CA ALA A 444 -24.03 -31.31 9.30
C ALA A 444 -24.36 -30.51 8.02
N ALA A 445 -25.20 -31.04 7.12
CA ALA A 445 -25.65 -30.34 5.92
C ALA A 445 -26.65 -29.23 6.25
N GLU A 446 -27.49 -29.41 7.27
CA GLU A 446 -28.41 -28.38 7.76
C GLU A 446 -27.64 -27.22 8.42
N ILE A 447 -26.65 -27.52 9.27
CA ILE A 447 -25.73 -26.52 9.85
C ILE A 447 -24.93 -25.78 8.76
N SER A 448 -24.53 -26.46 7.69
CA SER A 448 -23.81 -25.86 6.55
C SER A 448 -24.72 -25.06 5.61
N SER A 449 -26.04 -25.14 5.77
CA SER A 449 -27.01 -24.47 4.88
C SER A 449 -27.31 -23.02 5.28
N VAL A 450 -27.02 -22.64 6.52
CA VAL A 450 -27.04 -21.23 6.95
C VAL A 450 -25.77 -20.58 6.44
N SER A 451 -25.91 -19.63 5.51
CA SER A 451 -24.75 -18.95 4.96
C SER A 451 -24.07 -18.05 6.00
N ARG A 452 -22.75 -17.88 5.88
CA ARG A 452 -21.99 -16.90 6.67
C ARG A 452 -22.61 -15.51 6.59
N ASP A 453 -23.15 -15.15 5.43
CA ASP A 453 -23.72 -13.84 5.17
C ASP A 453 -25.06 -13.65 5.90
N GLU A 454 -25.95 -14.66 5.92
CA GLU A 454 -27.17 -14.63 6.73
C GLU A 454 -26.89 -14.55 8.24
N LEU A 455 -25.85 -15.25 8.72
CA LEU A 455 -25.43 -15.17 10.13
C LEU A 455 -24.88 -13.78 10.47
N MET A 456 -24.04 -13.20 9.61
CA MET A 456 -23.50 -11.86 9.78
C MET A 456 -24.60 -10.78 9.71
N GLU A 457 -25.58 -10.93 8.81
CA GLU A 457 -26.73 -10.01 8.71
C GLU A 457 -27.63 -10.09 9.96
N ALA A 458 -27.82 -11.29 10.53
CA ALA A 458 -28.54 -11.46 11.79
C ALA A 458 -27.83 -10.80 12.98
N ILE A 459 -26.50 -10.92 13.05
CA ILE A 459 -25.67 -10.25 14.07
C ILE A 459 -25.77 -8.73 13.94
N GLN A 460 -25.58 -8.17 12.73
CA GLN A 460 -25.69 -6.72 12.52
C GLN A 460 -27.06 -6.15 12.88
N LYS A 461 -28.15 -6.87 12.55
CA LYS A 461 -29.52 -6.47 12.97
C LYS A 461 -29.67 -6.48 14.50
N GLN A 462 -29.06 -7.45 15.19
CA GLN A 462 -29.08 -7.51 16.65
C GLN A 462 -28.25 -6.37 17.29
N GLU A 463 -27.12 -6.01 16.69
CA GLU A 463 -26.30 -4.86 17.10
C GLU A 463 -27.04 -3.52 16.92
N GLU A 464 -27.73 -3.31 15.78
CA GLU A 464 -28.55 -2.10 15.56
C GLU A 464 -29.68 -2.00 16.59
N ILE A 465 -30.37 -3.11 16.88
CA ILE A 465 -31.43 -3.16 17.90
C ILE A 465 -30.86 -2.84 19.29
N ASN A 466 -29.71 -3.41 19.66
CA ASN A 466 -29.04 -3.12 20.93
C ASN A 466 -28.65 -1.65 21.04
N PHE A 467 -28.05 -1.06 20.00
CA PHE A 467 -27.69 0.37 19.98
C PHE A 467 -28.92 1.28 20.15
N ARG A 468 -30.03 0.94 19.49
CA ARG A 468 -31.29 1.69 19.61
C ARG A 468 -31.97 1.50 20.97
N LEU A 469 -31.83 0.34 21.60
CA LEU A 469 -32.26 0.12 22.98
C LEU A 469 -31.41 0.93 23.96
N GLN A 470 -30.10 1.04 23.71
CA GLN A 470 -29.19 1.82 24.53
C GLN A 470 -29.52 3.32 24.49
N ASP A 471 -29.66 3.93 23.31
CA ASP A 471 -30.10 5.33 23.15
C ASP A 471 -31.48 5.59 23.78
N TYR A 472 -32.40 4.63 23.69
CA TYR A 472 -33.71 4.72 24.36
C TYR A 472 -33.59 4.69 25.90
N ILE A 473 -32.74 3.80 26.44
CA ILE A 473 -32.46 3.72 27.88
C ILE A 473 -31.77 5.00 28.37
N ASP A 474 -30.77 5.51 27.65
CA ASP A 474 -30.03 6.72 28.03
C ASP A 474 -30.96 7.95 28.07
N ARG A 475 -31.86 8.10 27.08
CA ARG A 475 -32.91 9.14 27.09
C ARG A 475 -33.86 9.01 28.28
N ILE A 476 -34.23 7.79 28.68
CA ILE A 476 -35.04 7.55 29.87
C ILE A 476 -34.27 7.91 31.14
N ILE A 477 -33.01 7.52 31.25
CA ILE A 477 -32.16 7.83 32.41
C ILE A 477 -32.04 9.35 32.59
N VAL A 478 -31.74 10.08 31.50
CA VAL A 478 -31.69 11.56 31.53
C VAL A 478 -33.03 12.15 31.98
N ALA A 479 -34.15 11.72 31.40
CA ALA A 479 -35.48 12.22 31.78
C ALA A 479 -35.83 11.91 33.25
N ILE A 480 -35.41 10.76 33.79
CA ILE A 480 -35.60 10.41 35.21
C ILE A 480 -34.70 11.28 36.10
N MET A 481 -33.43 11.50 35.73
CA MET A 481 -32.52 12.39 36.45
C MET A 481 -33.05 13.83 36.55
N GLU A 482 -33.67 14.33 35.48
CA GLU A 482 -34.28 15.67 35.44
C GLU A 482 -35.59 15.76 36.25
N THR A 483 -36.40 14.69 36.26
CA THR A 483 -37.78 14.74 36.81
C THR A 483 -37.87 14.25 38.26
N ASN A 484 -37.22 13.13 38.59
CA ASN A 484 -37.19 12.58 39.95
C ASN A 484 -36.04 11.55 40.10
N PRO A 485 -34.84 11.97 40.53
CA PRO A 485 -33.66 11.10 40.60
C PRO A 485 -33.77 9.96 41.62
N SER A 486 -34.68 10.05 42.61
CA SER A 486 -34.89 8.99 43.62
C SER A 486 -35.40 7.65 43.04
N ILE A 487 -35.82 7.63 41.78
CA ILE A 487 -36.21 6.41 41.07
C ILE A 487 -34.99 5.56 40.66
N LEU A 488 -33.80 6.16 40.54
CA LEU A 488 -32.55 5.48 40.18
C LEU A 488 -31.75 4.98 41.42
N GLU A 489 -32.22 5.26 42.64
CA GLU A 489 -31.60 4.72 43.86
C GLU A 489 -31.91 3.22 44.01
N VAL A 490 -30.91 2.39 43.73
CA VAL A 490 -30.92 0.97 44.09
C VAL A 490 -30.89 0.85 45.62
N LYS A 491 -31.89 0.19 46.20
CA LYS A 491 -32.04 -0.02 47.65
C LYS A 491 -31.43 -1.34 48.14
#